data_AF-A0A0Q5TWL0-F1
#
_entry.id   AF-A0A0Q5TWL0-F1
#
_cell.length_a   1.000
_cell.length_b   1.000
_cell.length_c   1.000
_cell.angle_alpha   90.00
_cell.angle_beta   90.00
_cell.angle_gamma   90.00
#
_symmetry.space_group_name_H-M   'P 1'
#
loop_
_entity.id
_entity.type
_entity.pdbx_description
1 polymer ?
#
loop_
_entity_poly.entity_id
_entity_poly.type
_entity_poly.pdbx_seq_one_letter_code
_entity_poly.pdbx_strand_id
1 'polypeptide(L)'
;MIHCRTGPEMLSGTYSKWILKMEKRITVLIDLFGEGIVHLPVVYRTKIDDRQPAIPLRYCTIDLPQRNLPGWLYSSAFSYSVSSNQLNNAKAFHFTRAEGKKNLYYEIMLSVISEYIELVESGKVESLTSDAETNLHNKLAS
;
A
#
# COMPACT_ATOMS: atom_id res chain seq x y z
N MET A 1 15.85 47.82 -8.90
CA MET A 1 17.14 47.11 -8.86
C MET A 1 17.33 46.63 -7.43
N ILE A 2 16.97 45.39 -7.14
CA ILE A 2 16.91 44.86 -5.77
C ILE A 2 18.21 44.10 -5.52
N HIS A 3 19.01 44.58 -4.57
CA HIS A 3 20.23 43.95 -4.12
C HIS A 3 19.91 42.66 -3.35
N CYS A 4 20.23 41.50 -3.93
CA CYS A 4 20.33 40.25 -3.18
C CYS A 4 21.60 40.31 -2.32
N ARG A 5 21.44 40.44 -1.00
CA ARG A 5 22.51 40.14 -0.04
C ARG A 5 22.54 38.63 0.17
N THR A 6 23.60 37.99 -0.30
CA THR A 6 24.02 36.64 0.09
C THR A 6 24.61 36.70 1.51
N GLY A 7 23.95 36.04 2.46
CA GLY A 7 24.49 35.66 3.75
C GLY A 7 24.02 34.24 4.09
N PRO A 8 24.85 33.37 4.68
CA PRO A 8 24.53 31.97 4.90
C PRO A 8 23.77 31.84 6.21
N GLU A 9 22.44 31.77 6.17
CA GLU A 9 21.69 31.24 7.31
C GLU A 9 21.76 29.71 7.28
N MET A 10 22.65 29.19 8.12
CA MET A 10 22.69 27.79 8.53
C MET A 10 21.36 27.41 9.18
N LEU A 11 20.39 26.96 8.38
CA LEU A 11 19.38 26.06 8.87
C LEU A 11 19.98 24.67 8.84
N SER A 12 20.49 24.19 9.98
CA SER A 12 20.80 22.77 10.19
C SER A 12 19.49 21.97 10.27
N GLY A 13 18.72 22.00 9.19
CA GLY A 13 17.69 21.03 8.93
C GLY A 13 18.41 19.75 8.58
N THR A 14 18.41 18.80 9.51
CA THR A 14 18.82 17.44 9.20
C THR A 14 17.88 16.98 8.07
N TYR A 15 18.36 16.96 6.82
CA TYR A 15 17.56 16.49 5.69
C TYR A 15 17.25 15.02 5.92
N SER A 16 15.99 14.67 6.16
CA SER A 16 15.56 13.28 6.18
C SER A 16 15.75 12.75 4.76
N LYS A 17 16.74 11.87 4.59
CA LYS A 17 16.95 11.20 3.32
C LYS A 17 15.86 10.12 3.21
N TRP A 18 15.10 10.20 2.13
CA TRP A 18 14.04 9.26 1.85
C TRP A 18 14.53 8.25 0.82
N ILE A 19 14.35 6.96 1.12
CA ILE A 19 14.55 5.90 0.13
C ILE A 19 13.22 5.62 -0.54
N LEU A 20 13.17 5.82 -1.86
CA LEU A 20 12.07 5.38 -2.69
C LEU A 20 12.40 3.99 -3.24
N LYS A 21 11.59 2.99 -2.90
CA LYS A 21 11.67 1.66 -3.53
C LYS A 21 11.03 1.69 -4.91
N MET A 22 11.44 0.74 -5.75
CA MET A 22 10.88 0.52 -7.09
C MET A 22 9.37 0.33 -7.05
N GLU A 23 8.69 0.78 -8.10
CA GLU A 23 7.27 0.56 -8.32
C GLU A 23 6.97 -0.94 -8.47
N LYS A 24 5.91 -1.39 -7.80
CA LYS A 24 5.41 -2.76 -7.88
C LYS A 24 3.97 -2.76 -8.38
N ARG A 25 3.60 -3.83 -9.08
CA ARG A 25 2.26 -4.06 -9.63
C ARG A 25 1.73 -5.37 -9.11
N ILE A 26 0.50 -5.35 -8.61
CA ILE A 26 -0.22 -6.53 -8.11
C ILE A 26 -1.67 -6.46 -8.58
N THR A 27 -2.36 -7.60 -8.55
CA THR A 27 -3.82 -7.65 -8.75
C THR A 27 -4.44 -8.20 -7.48
N VAL A 28 -5.39 -7.46 -6.91
CA VAL A 28 -6.10 -7.85 -5.69
C VAL A 28 -7.54 -8.22 -6.06
N LEU A 29 -7.99 -9.39 -5.60
CA LEU A 29 -9.37 -9.82 -5.70
C LEU A 29 -10.10 -9.42 -4.43
N ILE A 30 -11.23 -8.72 -4.57
CA ILE A 30 -12.02 -8.26 -3.42
C ILE A 30 -13.46 -8.70 -3.64
N ASP A 31 -14.00 -9.47 -2.69
CA ASP A 31 -15.43 -9.79 -2.66
C ASP A 31 -16.18 -8.63 -2.01
N LEU A 32 -16.97 -7.93 -2.81
CA LEU A 32 -17.81 -6.82 -2.36
C LEU A 32 -19.26 -7.29 -2.38
N PHE A 33 -19.89 -7.30 -1.20
CA PHE A 33 -21.28 -7.72 -1.07
C PHE A 33 -22.19 -6.94 -2.04
N GLY A 34 -22.93 -7.66 -2.88
CA GLY A 34 -23.82 -7.05 -3.89
C GLY A 34 -23.15 -6.62 -5.21
N GLU A 35 -21.82 -6.52 -5.26
CA GLU A 35 -21.06 -6.18 -6.47
C GLU A 35 -20.28 -7.40 -7.03
N GLY A 36 -20.13 -8.46 -6.22
CA GLY A 36 -19.37 -9.66 -6.56
C GLY A 36 -17.86 -9.47 -6.41
N ILE A 37 -17.09 -10.38 -7.01
CA ILE A 37 -15.62 -10.35 -6.95
C ILE A 37 -15.08 -9.35 -7.97
N VAL A 38 -14.46 -8.28 -7.47
CA VAL A 38 -13.79 -7.26 -8.28
C VAL A 38 -12.29 -7.52 -8.39
N HIS A 39 -11.75 -7.30 -9.58
CA HIS A 39 -10.33 -7.42 -9.86
C HIS A 39 -9.71 -6.03 -9.89
N LEU A 40 -8.87 -5.72 -8.91
CA LEU A 40 -8.25 -4.40 -8.78
C LEU A 40 -6.76 -4.48 -9.11
N PRO A 41 -6.33 -4.01 -10.29
CA PRO A 41 -4.92 -3.80 -10.57
C PRO A 41 -4.41 -2.62 -9.73
N VAL A 42 -3.41 -2.88 -8.89
CA VAL A 42 -2.82 -1.89 -7.98
C VAL A 42 -1.36 -1.70 -8.32
N VAL A 43 -0.99 -0.45 -8.51
CA VAL A 43 0.38 0.02 -8.61
C VAL A 43 0.74 0.67 -7.28
N TYR A 44 1.86 0.27 -6.67
CA TYR A 44 2.30 0.91 -5.43
C TYR A 44 3.80 1.17 -5.39
N ARG A 45 4.15 2.22 -4.62
CA ARG A 45 5.52 2.62 -4.33
C ARG A 45 5.70 2.74 -2.83
N THR A 46 6.92 2.53 -2.38
CA THR A 46 7.25 2.58 -0.94
C THR A 46 8.28 3.64 -0.71
N LYS A 47 7.98 4.52 0.24
CA LYS A 47 8.88 5.55 0.71
C LYS A 47 9.23 5.26 2.16
N ILE A 48 10.52 5.20 2.46
CA ILE A 48 11.04 4.87 3.79
C ILE A 48 11.88 6.07 4.25
N ASP A 49 11.63 6.56 5.47
CA ASP A 49 12.50 7.54 6.11
C ASP A 49 13.73 6.80 6.64
N ASP A 50 14.94 7.22 6.28
CA ASP A 50 16.17 6.66 6.84
C ASP A 50 16.23 6.80 8.37
N ARG A 51 15.50 7.76 8.96
CA ARG A 51 15.39 7.91 10.42
C ARG A 51 14.35 7.03 11.07
N GLN A 52 13.32 6.64 10.32
CA GLN A 52 12.22 5.81 10.80
C GLN A 52 11.94 4.67 9.82
N PRO A 53 12.92 3.78 9.59
CA PRO A 53 12.78 2.73 8.60
C PRO A 53 11.66 1.73 8.92
N ALA A 54 11.24 1.68 10.19
CA ALA A 54 10.17 0.82 10.67
C ALA A 54 8.75 1.25 10.23
N ILE A 55 8.58 2.47 9.72
CA ILE A 55 7.25 3.01 9.34
C ILE A 55 7.27 3.34 7.84
N PRO A 56 7.10 2.34 6.96
CA PRO A 56 7.03 2.59 5.53
C PRO A 56 5.76 3.36 5.17
N LEU A 57 5.90 4.36 4.31
CA LEU A 57 4.78 5.04 3.66
C LEU A 57 4.56 4.44 2.28
N ARG A 58 3.35 3.94 2.04
CA ARG A 58 2.94 3.31 0.79
C ARG A 58 2.07 4.29 0.01
N TYR A 59 2.41 4.51 -1.25
CA TYR A 59 1.59 5.26 -2.21
C TYR A 59 1.00 4.27 -3.19
N CYS A 60 -0.32 4.24 -3.30
CA CYS A 60 -1.07 3.26 -4.06
C CYS A 60 -1.93 3.96 -5.11
N THR A 61 -2.10 3.30 -6.26
CA THR A 61 -2.98 3.74 -7.34
C THR A 61 -3.67 2.53 -7.94
N ILE A 62 -4.99 2.60 -8.06
CA ILE A 62 -5.82 1.62 -8.76
C ILE A 62 -5.80 1.96 -10.24
N ASP A 63 -5.24 1.07 -11.06
CA ASP A 63 -5.00 1.26 -12.50
C ASP A 63 -6.20 0.79 -13.32
N LEU A 64 -7.37 1.40 -13.07
CA LEU A 64 -8.60 1.14 -13.82
C LEU A 64 -8.84 2.24 -14.87
N PRO A 65 -9.35 1.88 -16.07
CA PRO A 65 -9.68 2.87 -17.10
C PRO A 65 -10.84 3.77 -16.63
N GLN A 66 -10.71 5.09 -16.82
CA GLN A 66 -11.67 6.08 -16.31
C GLN A 66 -13.13 5.84 -16.71
N ARG A 67 -13.36 5.23 -17.88
CA ARG A 67 -14.71 4.90 -18.38
C ARG A 67 -15.44 3.82 -17.57
N ASN A 68 -14.72 3.07 -16.73
CA ASN A 68 -15.24 1.92 -15.98
C ASN A 68 -14.99 2.05 -14.47
N LEU A 69 -14.91 3.26 -13.93
CA LEU A 69 -14.76 3.44 -12.49
C LEU A 69 -16.08 3.11 -11.79
N PRO A 70 -16.11 2.15 -10.87
CA PRO A 70 -17.33 1.81 -10.16
C PRO A 70 -17.73 2.97 -9.24
N GLY A 71 -19.04 3.19 -9.06
CA GLY A 71 -19.56 4.33 -8.29
C GLY A 71 -19.18 4.31 -6.80
N TRP A 72 -18.74 3.15 -6.29
CA TRP A 72 -18.21 3.03 -4.92
C TRP A 72 -16.74 3.45 -4.80
N LEU A 73 -16.00 3.55 -5.90
CA LEU A 73 -14.59 3.92 -5.91
C LEU A 73 -14.45 5.45 -5.85
N TYR A 74 -14.31 5.96 -4.64
CA TYR A 74 -14.23 7.40 -4.40
C TYR A 74 -12.94 8.05 -4.92
N SER A 75 -11.81 7.37 -4.75
CA SER A 75 -10.50 7.79 -5.26
C SER A 75 -9.73 6.58 -5.75
N SER A 76 -9.09 6.69 -6.91
CA SER A 76 -8.16 5.66 -7.38
C SER A 76 -6.80 5.74 -6.70
N ALA A 77 -6.46 6.87 -6.06
CA ALA A 77 -5.19 7.06 -5.37
C ALA A 77 -5.40 7.17 -3.86
N PHE A 78 -4.53 6.51 -3.11
CA PHE A 78 -4.48 6.60 -1.65
C PHE A 78 -3.07 6.31 -1.15
N SER A 79 -2.77 6.72 0.08
CA SER A 79 -1.52 6.34 0.73
C SER A 79 -1.78 5.89 2.15
N TYR A 80 -0.93 5.02 2.66
CA TYR A 80 -1.03 4.56 4.04
C TYR A 80 0.33 4.30 4.68
N SER A 81 0.39 4.42 6.00
CA SER A 81 1.50 3.93 6.81
C SER A 81 1.01 2.86 7.77
N VAL A 82 1.92 1.96 8.16
CA VAL A 82 1.62 0.87 9.09
C VAL A 82 2.46 1.05 10.33
N SER A 83 1.79 0.99 11.48
CA SER A 83 2.44 0.81 12.78
C SER A 83 2.10 -0.57 13.31
N SER A 84 3.09 -1.32 13.77
CA SER A 84 2.88 -2.60 14.45
C SER A 84 3.12 -2.45 15.95
N ASN A 85 2.27 -3.09 16.75
CA ASN A 85 2.55 -3.29 18.17
C ASN A 85 3.14 -4.70 18.36
N GLN A 86 4.37 -4.77 18.87
CA GLN A 86 5.08 -6.03 19.09
C GLN A 86 4.38 -6.96 20.10
N LEU A 87 3.54 -6.41 20.99
CA LEU A 87 2.90 -7.21 22.04
C LEU A 87 1.81 -8.16 21.51
N ASN A 88 1.08 -7.76 20.46
CA ASN A 88 -0.15 -8.44 20.03
C ASN A 88 -0.17 -8.80 18.53
N ASN A 89 0.95 -8.63 17.81
CA ASN A 89 1.01 -8.75 16.34
C ASN A 89 -0.04 -7.88 15.60
N ALA A 90 -0.62 -6.90 16.29
CA ALA A 90 -1.64 -6.02 15.74
C ALA A 90 -0.98 -4.98 14.82
N LYS A 91 -1.51 -4.85 13.61
CA LYS A 91 -1.16 -3.79 12.67
C LYS A 91 -2.25 -2.73 12.68
N ALA A 92 -1.86 -1.48 12.84
CA ALA A 92 -2.73 -0.33 12.64
C ALA A 92 -2.34 0.35 11.33
N PHE A 93 -3.33 0.54 10.45
CA PHE A 93 -3.19 1.19 9.16
C PHE A 93 -3.69 2.63 9.26
N HIS A 94 -2.86 3.58 8.88
CA HIS A 94 -3.18 5.00 8.88
C HIS A 94 -3.30 5.47 7.44
N PHE A 95 -4.54 5.71 6.99
CA PHE A 95 -4.81 6.09 5.61
C PHE A 95 -4.87 7.61 5.45
N THR A 96 -4.15 8.13 4.45
CA THR A 96 -4.35 9.48 3.93
C THR A 96 -5.17 9.37 2.64
N ARG A 97 -6.33 10.02 2.64
CA ARG A 97 -7.30 9.97 1.53
C ARG A 97 -7.98 11.32 1.34
N ALA A 98 -8.57 11.52 0.17
CA ALA A 98 -9.40 12.68 -0.12
C ALA A 98 -10.59 12.75 0.86
N GLU A 99 -10.92 13.97 1.31
CA GLU A 99 -12.08 14.23 2.18
C GLU A 99 -13.37 13.82 1.48
N GLY A 100 -14.18 12.97 2.09
CA GLY A 100 -15.40 12.47 1.46
C GLY A 100 -16.28 11.65 2.39
N LYS A 101 -17.47 11.29 1.88
CA LYS A 101 -18.43 10.43 2.57
C LYS A 101 -17.82 9.05 2.83
N LYS A 102 -18.07 8.48 4.03
CA LYS A 102 -17.71 7.09 4.35
C LYS A 102 -18.47 6.15 3.42
N ASN A 103 -17.77 5.50 2.50
CA ASN A 103 -18.31 4.44 1.63
C ASN A 103 -17.74 3.10 2.10
N LEU A 104 -18.60 2.18 2.55
CA LEU A 104 -18.18 0.91 3.12
C LEU A 104 -17.31 0.08 2.16
N TYR A 105 -17.68 -0.01 0.87
CA TYR A 105 -16.91 -0.77 -0.12
C TYR A 105 -15.53 -0.16 -0.35
N TYR A 106 -15.43 1.18 -0.32
CA TYR A 106 -14.15 1.87 -0.39
C TYR A 106 -13.27 1.55 0.83
N GLU A 107 -13.83 1.52 2.05
CA GLU A 107 -13.09 1.14 3.27
C GLU A 107 -12.61 -0.32 3.25
N ILE A 108 -13.46 -1.24 2.78
CA ILE A 108 -13.11 -2.65 2.60
C ILE A 108 -11.96 -2.76 1.61
N MET A 109 -12.06 -2.06 0.47
CA MET A 109 -11.02 -2.04 -0.55
C MET A 109 -9.69 -1.56 0.00
N LEU A 110 -9.67 -0.42 0.72
CA LEU A 110 -8.45 0.11 1.33
C LEU A 110 -7.81 -0.91 2.28
N SER A 111 -8.63 -1.54 3.13
CA SER A 111 -8.18 -2.51 4.12
C SER A 111 -7.56 -3.73 3.45
N VAL A 112 -8.29 -4.37 2.52
CA VAL A 112 -7.85 -5.60 1.84
C VAL A 112 -6.59 -5.36 1.00
N ILE A 113 -6.53 -4.28 0.23
CA ILE A 113 -5.32 -3.96 -0.57
C ILE A 113 -4.12 -3.73 0.35
N SER A 114 -4.28 -2.96 1.42
CA SER A 114 -3.18 -2.65 2.33
C SER A 114 -2.65 -3.91 3.04
N GLU A 115 -3.53 -4.79 3.50
CA GLU A 115 -3.14 -6.05 4.13
C GLU A 115 -2.43 -6.97 3.15
N TYR A 116 -2.94 -7.09 1.92
CA TYR A 116 -2.32 -7.90 0.88
C TYR A 116 -0.93 -7.39 0.49
N ILE A 117 -0.74 -6.07 0.34
CA ILE A 117 0.59 -5.48 0.10
C ILE A 117 1.54 -5.83 1.25
N GLU A 118 1.11 -5.72 2.50
CA GLU A 118 1.95 -6.06 3.64
C GLU A 118 2.27 -7.57 3.72
N LEU A 119 1.37 -8.42 3.24
CA LEU A 119 1.63 -9.85 3.12
C LEU A 119 2.70 -10.12 2.05
N VAL A 120 2.58 -9.51 0.87
CA VAL A 120 3.58 -9.58 -0.21
C VAL A 120 4.95 -9.11 0.28
N GLU A 121 4.99 -7.97 0.97
CA GLU A 121 6.23 -7.35 1.44
C GLU A 121 6.89 -8.11 2.60
N SER A 122 6.12 -8.95 3.31
CA SER A 122 6.65 -9.85 4.33
C SER A 122 7.25 -11.15 3.77
N GLY A 123 7.17 -11.38 2.45
CA GLY A 123 7.61 -12.63 1.81
C GLY A 123 6.70 -13.84 2.08
N LYS A 124 5.62 -13.67 2.86
CA LYS A 124 4.70 -14.76 3.22
C LYS A 124 3.84 -15.25 2.04
N VAL A 125 3.71 -14.47 0.97
CA VAL A 125 2.98 -14.91 -0.23
C VAL A 125 3.77 -15.98 -0.99
N GLU A 126 5.09 -15.82 -1.09
CA GLU A 126 5.96 -16.78 -1.77
C GLU A 126 6.04 -18.12 -1.02
N SER A 127 5.97 -18.09 0.33
CA SER A 127 5.91 -19.33 1.13
C SER A 127 4.59 -20.10 0.92
N LEU A 128 3.46 -19.40 0.82
CA LEU A 128 2.15 -20.03 0.63
C LEU A 128 2.01 -20.71 -0.74
N THR A 129 2.61 -20.14 -1.78
CA THR A 129 2.64 -20.76 -3.12
C THR A 129 3.55 -21.99 -3.16
N SER A 130 4.71 -21.95 -2.48
CA SER A 130 5.64 -23.09 -2.38
C SER A 130 5.00 -24.29 -1.65
N ASP A 131 4.24 -24.00 -0.59
CA ASP A 131 3.58 -25.04 0.20
C ASP A 131 2.40 -25.67 -0.57
N ALA A 132 1.69 -24.88 -1.38
CA ALA A 132 0.60 -25.38 -2.23
C ALA A 132 1.12 -26.30 -3.35
N GLU A 133 2.23 -25.95 -3.99
CA GLU A 133 2.85 -26.76 -5.04
C GLU A 133 3.42 -28.08 -4.47
N THR A 134 4.07 -28.02 -3.32
CA THR A 134 4.62 -29.21 -2.63
C THR A 134 3.51 -30.19 -2.23
N ASN A 135 2.38 -29.68 -1.73
CA ASN A 135 1.24 -30.50 -1.34
C ASN A 135 0.49 -31.11 -2.55
N LEU A 136 0.46 -30.41 -3.70
CA LEU A 136 -0.11 -30.95 -4.93
C LEU A 136 0.75 -32.09 -5.51
N HIS A 137 2.07 -31.92 -5.52
CA HIS A 137 3.00 -32.97 -5.95
C HIS A 137 2.89 -34.24 -5.11
N ASN A 138 2.73 -34.10 -3.79
CA ASN A 138 2.58 -35.25 -2.89
C ASN A 138 1.24 -35.98 -3.05
N LYS A 139 0.16 -35.28 -3.43
CA LYS A 139 -1.15 -35.89 -3.71
C LYS A 139 -1.22 -36.60 -5.06
N LEU A 140 -0.39 -36.22 -6.04
CA LEU A 140 -0.33 -36.88 -7.35
C LEU A 140 0.61 -38.10 -7.36
N ALA A 141 1.46 -38.22 -6.33
CA ALA A 141 2.41 -39.32 -6.16
C ALA A 141 1.91 -40.45 -5.23
N SER A 142 0.69 -40.33 -4.69
CA SER A 142 0.00 -41.32 -3.83
C SER A 142 -1.22 -41.90 -4.53
#